data_AF-A0A448YK69-F1
#
_entry.id   AF-A0A448YK69-F1
#
_cell.length_a   1.000
_cell.length_b   1.000
_cell.length_c   1.000
_cell.angle_alpha   90.00
_cell.angle_beta   90.00
_cell.angle_gamma   90.00
#
_symmetry.space_group_name_H-M   'P 1'
#
loop_
_entity.id
_entity.type
_entity.pdbx_description
1 polymer ?
#
loop_
_entity_poly.entity_id
_entity_poly.type
_entity_poly.pdbx_seq_one_letter_code
_entity_poly.pdbx_strand_id
1 'polypeptide(L)'
;MIWEVPRIVPWSLIIAKRYASTSVIGKQISTPEELREFLSKSSWSTQDLLNLDRTGMKIDKKLMDGLLDLTGLRKSLNDEDQSKLMNSLNDQLQFLDRLHSIDIPKEEEKDLKLTRLVDDASEDGMLDFHKLNSEVDSTKPDFLKGEVEDTWNPISLTKEHDEDYYIVKEGLIKKNKA
;
A
#
# COMPACT_ATOMS: atom_id res chain seq x y z
N MET A 1 25.19 -22.72 -51.93
CA MET A 1 24.95 -23.24 -50.58
C MET A 1 25.68 -22.32 -49.63
N ILE A 2 24.97 -21.32 -49.12
CA ILE A 2 25.52 -20.16 -48.42
C ILE A 2 25.53 -20.52 -46.95
N TRP A 3 26.72 -20.54 -46.34
CA TRP A 3 26.90 -20.71 -44.90
C TRP A 3 26.70 -19.34 -44.25
N GLU A 4 25.67 -19.20 -43.42
CA GLU A 4 25.47 -18.01 -42.59
C GLU A 4 26.47 -18.02 -41.43
N VAL A 5 27.25 -16.94 -41.34
CA VAL A 5 28.15 -16.67 -40.21
C VAL A 5 27.31 -16.01 -39.10
N PRO A 6 27.30 -16.54 -37.86
CA PRO A 6 26.58 -15.89 -36.77
C PRO A 6 27.26 -14.55 -36.42
N ARG A 7 26.50 -13.46 -36.52
CA ARG A 7 26.94 -12.13 -36.10
C ARG A 7 27.13 -12.11 -34.59
N ILE A 8 28.38 -12.05 -34.15
CA ILE A 8 28.75 -11.74 -32.77
C ILE A 8 28.43 -10.27 -32.53
N VAL A 9 27.44 -9.98 -31.69
CA VAL A 9 27.10 -8.62 -31.27
C VAL A 9 28.16 -8.18 -30.24
N PRO A 10 28.82 -7.01 -30.41
CA PRO A 10 29.88 -6.57 -29.51
C PRO A 10 29.30 -6.24 -28.14
N TRP A 11 29.98 -6.70 -27.09
CA TRP A 11 29.65 -6.49 -25.67
C TRP A 11 29.91 -5.05 -25.17
N SER A 12 29.79 -4.04 -26.04
CA SER A 12 29.95 -2.65 -25.60
C SER A 12 28.63 -2.12 -25.05
N LEU A 13 28.62 -1.95 -23.72
CA LEU A 13 27.77 -1.02 -22.96
C LEU A 13 26.30 -1.44 -22.76
N ILE A 14 26.08 -2.55 -22.06
CA ILE A 14 24.92 -2.61 -21.16
C ILE A 14 25.37 -1.94 -19.86
N ILE A 15 25.24 -0.61 -19.79
CA ILE A 15 25.28 0.10 -18.52
C ILE A 15 23.97 -0.26 -17.82
N ALA A 16 23.98 -1.36 -17.06
CA ALA A 16 22.96 -1.58 -16.04
C ALA A 16 23.16 -0.47 -14.99
N LYS A 17 22.41 0.63 -15.14
CA LYS A 17 22.30 1.65 -14.10
C LYS A 17 21.62 0.99 -12.91
N ARG A 18 22.43 0.49 -11.96
CA ARG A 18 21.96 0.20 -10.61
C ARG A 18 21.44 1.50 -10.02
N TYR A 19 20.14 1.55 -9.77
CA TYR A 19 19.52 2.64 -9.01
C TYR A 19 19.86 2.41 -7.54
N ALA A 20 21.01 2.92 -7.10
CA ALA A 20 21.34 2.94 -5.69
C ALA A 20 20.52 4.05 -5.02
N SER A 21 19.60 3.66 -4.14
CA SER A 21 18.80 4.48 -3.23
C SER A 21 19.66 5.12 -2.11
N THR A 22 20.90 5.50 -2.40
CA THR A 22 21.78 6.16 -1.45
C THR A 22 21.66 7.66 -1.65
N SER A 23 21.13 8.38 -0.65
CA SER A 23 21.13 9.83 -0.66
C SER A 23 22.57 10.34 -0.55
N VAL A 24 22.99 11.19 -1.50
CA VAL A 24 24.31 11.81 -1.50
C VAL A 24 24.11 13.33 -1.44
N ILE A 25 24.64 13.95 -0.39
CA ILE A 25 24.66 15.41 -0.29
C ILE A 25 25.78 15.92 -1.20
N GLY A 26 25.41 16.76 -2.17
CA GLY A 26 26.34 17.40 -3.09
C GLY A 26 27.21 18.47 -2.42
N LYS A 27 28.19 18.99 -3.17
CA LYS A 27 29.00 20.14 -2.72
C LYS A 27 28.14 21.41 -2.66
N GLN A 28 28.50 22.34 -1.78
CA GLN A 28 27.86 23.64 -1.67
C GLN A 28 27.96 24.43 -2.98
N ILE A 29 26.83 24.94 -3.47
CA ILE A 29 26.77 25.84 -4.62
C ILE A 29 27.05 27.26 -4.12
N SER A 30 28.04 27.92 -4.72
CA SER A 30 28.52 29.23 -4.29
C SER A 30 28.15 30.36 -5.25
N THR A 31 27.88 30.05 -6.53
CA THR A 31 27.55 31.06 -7.55
C THR A 31 26.23 30.79 -8.27
N PRO A 32 25.53 31.83 -8.78
CA PRO A 32 24.34 31.66 -9.60
C PRO A 32 24.59 30.87 -10.90
N GLU A 33 25.80 30.97 -11.45
CA GLU A 33 26.23 30.25 -12.65
C GLU A 33 26.33 28.74 -12.38
N GLU A 34 26.91 28.33 -11.25
CA GLU A 34 26.94 26.93 -10.81
C GLU A 34 25.54 26.34 -10.63
N LEU A 35 24.57 27.14 -10.16
CA LEU A 35 23.18 26.71 -10.03
C LEU A 35 22.55 26.44 -11.41
N ARG A 36 22.77 27.33 -12.38
CA ARG A 36 22.26 27.17 -13.75
C ARG A 36 22.87 25.95 -14.43
N GLU A 37 24.16 25.72 -14.22
CA GLU A 37 24.84 24.52 -14.71
C GLU A 37 24.32 23.25 -14.04
N PHE A 38 24.02 23.29 -12.73
CA PHE A 38 23.43 22.15 -12.05
C PHE A 38 22.04 21.79 -12.62
N LEU A 39 21.18 22.79 -12.84
CA LEU A 39 19.84 22.59 -13.39
C LEU A 39 19.84 22.21 -14.88
N SER A 40 20.89 22.55 -15.63
CA SER A 40 21.01 22.18 -17.05
C SER A 40 21.53 20.76 -17.28
N LYS A 41 21.95 20.05 -16.22
CA LYS A 41 22.36 18.65 -16.31
C LYS A 41 21.20 17.80 -16.82
N SER A 42 21.46 17.05 -17.89
CA SER A 42 20.51 16.06 -18.40
C SER A 42 20.25 15.02 -17.33
N SER A 43 19.07 15.09 -16.75
CA SER A 43 18.51 14.13 -15.81
C SER A 43 17.15 13.71 -16.33
N TRP A 44 16.74 12.49 -15.98
CA TRP A 44 15.39 12.06 -16.31
C TRP A 44 14.41 12.91 -15.52
N SER A 45 13.35 13.38 -16.18
CA SER A 45 12.22 13.91 -15.43
C SER A 45 11.56 12.77 -14.65
N THR A 46 10.85 13.12 -13.59
CA THR A 46 10.03 12.13 -12.87
C THR A 46 8.99 11.50 -13.80
N GLN A 47 8.48 12.24 -14.78
CA GLN A 47 7.53 11.71 -15.77
C GLN A 47 8.18 10.66 -16.67
N ASP A 48 9.42 10.86 -17.11
CA ASP A 48 10.16 9.89 -17.93
C ASP A 48 10.42 8.60 -17.17
N LEU A 49 10.70 8.70 -15.86
CA LEU A 49 10.89 7.53 -15.00
C LEU A 49 9.59 6.74 -14.80
N LEU A 50 8.43 7.41 -14.89
CA LEU A 50 7.12 6.82 -14.71
C LEU A 50 6.50 6.30 -16.03
N ASN A 51 7.08 6.62 -17.18
CA ASN A 51 6.59 6.19 -18.50
C ASN A 51 7.23 4.86 -18.93
N LEU A 52 6.74 3.74 -18.40
CA LEU A 52 7.10 2.39 -18.87
C LEU A 52 5.87 1.58 -19.34
N ASP A 53 6.13 0.56 -20.16
CA ASP A 53 5.13 -0.26 -20.86
C ASP A 53 4.10 -0.90 -19.91
N ARG A 54 2.84 -0.87 -20.35
CA ARG A 54 1.66 -1.36 -19.63
C ARG A 54 1.57 -2.90 -19.64
N THR A 55 2.53 -3.59 -19.03
CA THR A 55 2.56 -5.07 -18.99
C THR A 55 1.93 -5.68 -17.73
N GLY A 56 1.40 -4.85 -16.82
CA GLY A 56 0.83 -5.30 -15.55
C GLY A 56 -0.49 -6.08 -15.67
N MET A 57 -0.89 -6.69 -14.55
CA MET A 57 -2.15 -7.43 -14.40
C MET A 57 -3.35 -6.55 -14.80
N LYS A 58 -4.25 -7.10 -15.61
CA LYS A 58 -5.52 -6.46 -15.96
C LYS A 58 -6.64 -6.99 -15.08
N ILE A 59 -7.38 -6.08 -14.47
CA ILE A 59 -8.62 -6.38 -13.75
C ILE A 59 -9.66 -6.87 -14.75
N ASP A 60 -10.19 -8.07 -14.54
CA ASP A 60 -11.35 -8.58 -15.25
C ASP A 60 -12.64 -8.35 -14.43
N LYS A 61 -13.78 -8.62 -15.05
CA LYS A 61 -15.09 -8.44 -14.40
C LYS A 61 -15.24 -9.32 -13.16
N LYS A 62 -14.70 -10.55 -13.19
CA LYS A 62 -14.81 -11.50 -12.08
C LYS A 62 -14.06 -11.02 -10.84
N LEU A 63 -12.83 -10.51 -11.03
CA LEU A 63 -12.02 -9.95 -9.97
C LEU A 63 -12.66 -8.67 -9.42
N MET A 64 -13.19 -7.81 -10.29
CA MET A 64 -13.93 -6.62 -9.86
C MET A 64 -15.14 -6.98 -8.99
N ASP A 65 -15.95 -7.95 -9.41
CA ASP A 65 -17.11 -8.40 -8.63
C ASP A 65 -16.71 -8.98 -7.27
N GLY A 66 -15.57 -9.69 -7.21
CA GLY A 66 -15.02 -10.20 -5.95
C GLY A 66 -14.51 -9.08 -5.03
N LEU A 67 -13.90 -8.03 -5.57
CA LEU A 67 -13.48 -6.86 -4.79
C LEU A 67 -14.69 -6.08 -4.25
N LEU A 68 -15.76 -5.97 -5.03
CA LEU A 68 -17.02 -5.35 -4.59
C LEU A 68 -17.65 -6.14 -3.44
N ASP A 69 -17.60 -7.48 -3.46
CA ASP A 69 -18.03 -8.31 -2.32
C ASP A 69 -17.21 -8.03 -1.06
N LEU A 70 -15.88 -8.03 -1.17
CA LEU A 70 -14.98 -7.85 -0.03
C LEU A 70 -15.13 -6.48 0.62
N THR A 71 -15.48 -5.47 -0.16
CA THR A 71 -15.67 -4.09 0.31
C THR A 71 -17.11 -3.81 0.78
N GLY A 72 -18.03 -4.78 0.64
CA GLY A 72 -19.44 -4.59 0.96
C GLY A 72 -20.15 -3.61 0.01
N LEU A 73 -19.60 -3.39 -1.20
CA LEU A 73 -20.15 -2.49 -2.20
C LEU A 73 -21.12 -3.21 -3.14
N ARG A 74 -22.04 -2.45 -3.73
CA ARG A 74 -23.04 -2.97 -4.67
C ARG A 74 -22.39 -3.43 -5.98
N LYS A 75 -22.83 -4.58 -6.49
CA LYS A 75 -22.42 -5.11 -7.81
C LYS A 75 -23.22 -4.58 -8.99
N SER A 76 -24.43 -4.07 -8.73
CA SER A 76 -25.33 -3.56 -9.77
C SER A 76 -24.89 -2.17 -10.22
N LEU A 77 -23.70 -2.09 -10.82
CA LEU A 77 -23.23 -0.91 -11.53
C LEU A 77 -23.73 -0.98 -12.98
N ASN A 78 -23.98 0.17 -13.59
CA ASN A 78 -24.17 0.23 -15.03
C ASN A 78 -22.83 -0.12 -15.73
N ASP A 79 -22.88 -0.56 -16.99
CA ASP A 79 -21.68 -1.01 -17.71
C ASP A 79 -20.63 0.12 -17.88
N GLU A 80 -21.07 1.37 -17.92
CA GLU A 80 -20.19 2.55 -18.03
C GLU A 80 -19.36 2.78 -16.76
N ASP A 81 -20.00 2.78 -15.60
CA ASP A 81 -19.39 2.97 -14.29
C ASP A 81 -18.52 1.77 -13.94
N GLN A 82 -18.94 0.56 -14.30
CA GLN A 82 -18.11 -0.64 -14.18
C GLN A 82 -16.82 -0.48 -14.99
N SER A 83 -16.91 -0.02 -16.23
CA SER A 83 -15.75 0.19 -17.10
C SER A 83 -14.83 1.30 -16.57
N LYS A 84 -15.38 2.42 -16.08
CA LYS A 84 -14.61 3.50 -15.45
C LYS A 84 -13.86 3.01 -14.22
N LEU A 85 -14.52 2.26 -13.36
CA LEU A 85 -13.93 1.71 -12.14
C LEU A 85 -12.81 0.71 -12.48
N MET A 86 -13.04 -0.17 -13.45
CA MET A 86 -12.02 -1.12 -13.92
C MET A 86 -10.79 -0.40 -14.49
N ASN A 87 -10.99 0.64 -15.32
CA ASN A 87 -9.89 1.42 -15.87
C ASN A 87 -9.11 2.15 -14.77
N SER A 88 -9.81 2.80 -13.83
CA SER A 88 -9.15 3.50 -12.73
C SER A 88 -8.35 2.55 -11.84
N LEU A 89 -8.86 1.35 -11.57
CA LEU A 89 -8.14 0.35 -10.78
C LEU A 89 -6.94 -0.22 -11.54
N ASN A 90 -7.07 -0.41 -12.85
CA ASN A 90 -5.95 -0.81 -13.70
C ASN A 90 -4.83 0.25 -13.69
N ASP A 91 -5.17 1.53 -13.76
CA ASP A 91 -4.20 2.62 -13.69
C ASP A 91 -3.48 2.65 -12.33
N GLN A 92 -4.22 2.44 -11.24
CA GLN A 92 -3.65 2.31 -9.89
C GLN A 92 -2.72 1.10 -9.77
N LEU A 93 -3.11 -0.06 -10.29
CA LEU A 93 -2.28 -1.25 -10.27
C LEU A 93 -1.02 -1.08 -11.11
N GLN A 94 -1.12 -0.48 -12.30
CA GLN A 94 0.05 -0.18 -13.13
C GLN A 94 1.02 0.78 -12.43
N PHE A 95 0.50 1.71 -11.64
CA PHE A 95 1.34 2.56 -10.81
C PHE A 95 2.06 1.75 -9.71
N LEU A 96 1.35 0.85 -9.03
CA LEU A 96 1.90 0.02 -7.95
C LEU A 96 2.86 -1.06 -8.45
N ASP A 97 2.65 -1.61 -9.65
CA ASP A 97 3.52 -2.62 -10.27
C ASP A 97 4.97 -2.12 -10.42
N ARG A 98 5.14 -0.79 -10.44
CA ARG A 98 6.46 -0.13 -10.41
C ARG A 98 7.26 -0.45 -9.15
N LEU A 99 6.60 -0.72 -8.02
CA LEU A 99 7.28 -1.09 -6.78
C LEU A 99 7.93 -2.47 -6.88
N HIS A 100 7.42 -3.37 -7.74
CA HIS A 100 7.99 -4.71 -7.90
C HIS A 100 9.35 -4.71 -8.62
N SER A 101 9.67 -3.66 -9.38
CA SER A 101 10.96 -3.54 -10.08
C SER A 101 12.02 -2.80 -9.28
N ILE A 102 11.68 -2.29 -8.09
CA ILE A 102 12.62 -1.59 -7.22
C ILE A 102 13.37 -2.63 -6.39
N ASP A 103 14.68 -2.71 -6.60
CA ASP A 103 15.58 -3.53 -5.78
C ASP A 103 15.59 -2.97 -4.35
N ILE A 104 15.32 -3.84 -3.38
CA ILE A 104 15.41 -3.49 -1.96
C ILE A 104 16.83 -3.79 -1.48
N PRO A 105 17.57 -2.83 -0.88
CA PRO A 105 18.89 -3.07 -0.34
C PRO A 105 18.87 -4.23 0.67
N LYS A 106 19.85 -5.15 0.55
CA LYS A 106 19.95 -6.34 1.43
C LYS A 106 20.08 -6.01 2.93
N GLU A 107 20.51 -4.81 3.25
CA GLU A 107 20.61 -4.31 4.63
C GLU A 107 19.23 -3.98 5.21
N GLU A 108 18.31 -3.47 4.39
CA GLU A 108 16.93 -3.12 4.76
C GLU A 108 15.98 -4.34 4.71
N GLU A 109 16.35 -5.40 3.99
CA GLU A 109 15.55 -6.62 3.82
C GLU A 109 15.23 -7.34 5.15
N LYS A 110 16.03 -7.10 6.19
CA LYS A 110 15.82 -7.64 7.55
C LYS A 110 14.74 -6.90 8.34
N ASP A 111 14.59 -5.58 8.13
CA ASP A 111 13.63 -4.73 8.85
C ASP A 111 12.23 -4.74 8.20
N LEU A 112 12.11 -5.21 6.96
CA LEU A 112 10.82 -5.31 6.26
C LEU A 112 9.85 -6.32 6.87
N LYS A 113 10.31 -7.20 7.77
CA LYS A 113 9.46 -8.26 8.32
C LYS A 113 8.39 -7.75 9.28
N LEU A 114 8.56 -6.55 9.83
CA LEU A 114 7.60 -5.92 10.74
C LEU A 114 7.64 -4.40 10.53
N THR A 115 6.96 -3.90 9.50
CA THR A 115 6.76 -2.45 9.31
C THR A 115 5.72 -1.90 10.30
N ARG A 116 5.96 -2.07 11.61
CA ARG A 116 5.35 -1.18 12.59
C ARG A 116 6.15 0.11 12.55
N LEU A 117 5.46 1.24 12.57
CA LEU A 117 6.08 2.56 12.74
C LEU A 117 6.78 2.70 14.10
N VAL A 118 6.46 1.78 15.03
CA VAL A 118 7.12 1.66 16.34
C VAL A 118 8.11 0.52 16.23
N ASP A 119 9.37 0.85 16.49
CA ASP A 119 10.47 -0.09 16.48
C ASP A 119 10.27 -1.12 17.62
N ASP A 120 9.98 -2.37 17.26
CA ASP A 120 9.88 -3.48 18.23
C ASP A 120 11.22 -3.71 18.97
N ALA A 121 12.33 -3.13 18.46
CA ALA A 121 13.66 -3.21 19.04
C ALA A 121 13.97 -2.11 20.08
N SER A 122 13.05 -1.17 20.33
CA SER A 122 13.24 -0.20 21.42
C SER A 122 13.05 -0.88 22.78
N GLU A 123 14.11 -0.95 23.58
CA GLU A 123 14.07 -1.50 24.96
C GLU A 123 12.98 -0.82 25.82
N ASP A 124 12.59 0.41 25.48
CA ASP A 124 11.55 1.18 26.14
C ASP A 124 10.12 0.67 25.88
N GLY A 125 9.88 -0.10 24.80
CA GLY A 125 8.57 -0.60 24.39
C GLY A 125 8.28 -2.05 24.79
N MET A 126 9.24 -2.77 25.38
CA MET A 126 9.07 -4.18 25.69
C MET A 126 8.20 -4.36 26.95
N LEU A 127 7.13 -5.13 26.81
CA LEU A 127 6.20 -5.44 27.90
C LEU A 127 6.79 -6.53 28.80
N ASP A 128 7.42 -6.10 29.90
CA ASP A 128 7.95 -7.02 30.91
C ASP A 128 6.84 -7.65 31.75
N PHE A 129 7.10 -8.83 32.31
CA PHE A 129 6.16 -9.53 33.19
C PHE A 129 5.66 -8.67 34.35
N HIS A 130 6.54 -7.86 34.95
CA HIS A 130 6.15 -6.96 36.02
C HIS A 130 5.26 -5.80 35.52
N LYS A 131 5.56 -5.23 34.35
CA LYS A 131 4.74 -4.19 33.73
C LYS A 131 3.35 -4.74 33.41
N LEU A 132 3.28 -5.94 32.81
CA LEU A 132 2.03 -6.63 32.52
C LEU A 132 1.18 -6.83 33.79
N ASN A 133 1.77 -7.38 34.87
CA ASN A 133 1.03 -7.56 36.12
C ASN A 133 0.55 -6.23 36.70
N SER A 134 1.39 -5.19 36.65
CA SER A 134 0.99 -3.85 37.12
C SER A 134 -0.13 -3.23 36.28
N GLU A 135 -0.15 -3.46 34.96
CA GLU A 135 -1.22 -3.01 34.08
C GLU A 135 -2.53 -3.76 34.34
N VAL A 136 -2.46 -5.09 34.53
CA VAL A 136 -3.64 -5.89 34.90
C VAL A 136 -4.22 -5.42 36.23
N ASP A 137 -3.39 -5.20 37.25
CA ASP A 137 -3.83 -4.76 38.57
C ASP A 137 -4.39 -3.32 38.57
N SER A 138 -3.92 -2.47 37.67
CA SER A 138 -4.37 -1.08 37.53
C SER A 138 -5.52 -0.89 36.54
N THR A 139 -5.84 -1.90 35.72
CA THR A 139 -6.93 -1.86 34.75
C THR A 139 -8.26 -1.76 35.49
N LYS A 140 -8.97 -0.65 35.26
CA LYS A 140 -10.28 -0.35 35.83
C LYS A 140 -11.17 0.23 34.74
N PRO A 141 -12.49 -0.02 34.79
CA PRO A 141 -13.43 0.57 33.84
C PRO A 141 -13.34 2.09 33.85
N ASP A 142 -13.14 2.68 32.67
CA ASP A 142 -13.09 4.13 32.48
C ASP A 142 -14.48 4.65 32.06
N PHE A 143 -15.01 5.57 32.86
CA PHE A 143 -16.29 6.23 32.61
C PHE A 143 -16.29 7.01 31.29
N LEU A 144 -15.19 7.68 30.93
CA LEU A 144 -15.12 8.50 29.72
C LEU A 144 -15.12 7.67 28.43
N LYS A 145 -14.71 6.40 28.51
CA LYS A 145 -14.73 5.46 27.39
C LYS A 145 -16.05 4.70 27.25
N GLY A 146 -16.99 4.89 28.18
CA GLY A 146 -18.26 4.15 28.21
C GLY A 146 -18.08 2.68 28.60
N GLU A 147 -17.04 2.35 29.37
CA GLU A 147 -16.77 0.98 29.84
C GLU A 147 -17.60 0.59 31.07
N VAL A 148 -18.19 1.58 31.75
CA VAL A 148 -19.07 1.34 32.90
C VAL A 148 -20.48 1.04 32.40
N GLU A 149 -21.05 -0.09 32.83
CA GLU A 149 -22.40 -0.51 32.47
C GLU A 149 -23.45 0.58 32.80
N ASP A 150 -24.52 0.64 32.01
CA ASP A 150 -25.65 1.58 32.15
C ASP A 150 -25.30 3.09 32.08
N THR A 151 -24.06 3.46 31.71
CA THR A 151 -23.66 4.87 31.59
C THR A 151 -23.98 5.49 30.24
N TRP A 152 -24.19 4.67 29.22
CA TRP A 152 -24.62 5.10 27.89
C TRP A 152 -25.45 4.00 27.23
N ASN A 153 -26.32 4.41 26.29
CA ASN A 153 -27.10 3.46 25.51
C ASN A 153 -26.38 3.17 24.18
N PRO A 154 -25.88 1.94 23.95
CA PRO A 154 -25.14 1.57 22.75
C PRO A 154 -25.95 1.64 21.45
N ILE A 155 -27.27 1.68 21.57
CA ILE A 155 -28.21 1.61 20.44
C ILE A 155 -28.78 2.98 20.09
N SER A 156 -28.61 3.98 20.96
CA SER A 156 -29.15 5.34 20.79
C SER A 156 -28.76 6.04 19.49
N LEU A 157 -27.62 5.68 18.90
CA LEU A 157 -27.12 6.26 17.65
C LEU A 157 -27.51 5.46 16.39
N THR A 158 -28.23 4.35 16.56
CA THR A 158 -28.63 3.51 15.44
C THR A 158 -29.85 4.06 14.72
N LYS A 159 -29.92 3.82 13.41
CA LYS A 159 -31.07 4.23 12.59
C LYS A 159 -32.29 3.31 12.78
N GLU A 160 -32.04 2.02 12.98
CA GLU A 160 -33.05 0.99 13.17
C GLU A 160 -32.57 0.05 14.28
N HIS A 161 -33.41 -0.21 15.27
CA HIS A 161 -33.17 -1.14 16.36
C HIS A 161 -34.49 -1.77 16.81
N ASP A 162 -34.41 -2.95 17.42
CA ASP A 162 -35.54 -3.63 18.04
C ASP A 162 -35.18 -3.83 19.50
N GLU A 163 -35.90 -3.15 20.40
CA GLU A 163 -35.57 -3.09 21.82
C GLU A 163 -34.08 -2.75 22.03
N ASP A 164 -33.34 -3.66 22.69
CA ASP A 164 -31.92 -3.58 23.01
C ASP A 164 -31.05 -4.36 22.00
N TYR A 165 -31.50 -4.51 20.74
CA TYR A 165 -30.77 -5.21 19.69
C TYR A 165 -30.58 -4.38 18.42
N TYR A 166 -29.40 -4.51 17.80
CA TYR A 166 -29.14 -4.03 16.45
C TYR A 166 -29.90 -4.88 15.43
N ILE A 167 -30.66 -4.25 14.54
CA ILE A 167 -31.35 -4.95 13.45
C ILE A 167 -30.44 -5.06 12.23
N VAL A 168 -30.25 -6.29 11.73
CA VAL A 168 -29.64 -6.55 10.42
C VAL A 168 -30.67 -7.25 9.54
N LYS A 169 -31.05 -6.62 8.43
CA LYS A 169 -32.01 -7.19 7.47
C LYS A 169 -31.37 -8.37 6.74
N GLU A 170 -32.09 -9.50 6.70
CA GLU A 170 -31.63 -10.81 6.19
C GLU A 170 -31.11 -10.79 4.73
N GLY A 171 -31.37 -9.73 3.95
CA GLY A 171 -30.84 -9.56 2.58
C GLY A 171 -29.33 -9.37 2.46
N LEU A 172 -28.60 -9.12 3.57
CA LEU A 172 -27.13 -8.98 3.59
C LEU A 172 -26.38 -10.30 3.82
N ILE A 173 -27.06 -11.33 4.37
CA ILE A 173 -26.45 -12.65 4.63
C ILE A 173 -26.96 -13.60 3.55
N LYS A 174 -26.26 -13.69 2.41
CA LYS A 174 -26.57 -14.73 1.43
C LYS A 174 -26.03 -16.08 1.90
N LYS A 175 -26.96 -17.03 2.02
CA LYS A 175 -26.83 -18.49 2.19
C LYS A 175 -25.46 -19.06 1.80
N ASN A 176 -24.55 -19.17 2.77
CA ASN A 176 -23.62 -20.29 2.84
C ASN A 176 -24.23 -21.35 3.77
N LYS A 177 -25.29 -22.01 3.32
CA LYS A 177 -25.72 -23.30 3.87
C LYS A 177 -25.57 -24.33 2.76
N ALA A 178 -24.87 -25.40 3.12
CA ALA A 178 -24.40 -26.53 2.33
C ALA A 178 -25.38 -27.07 1.29
#